data_AF-A0A6I1HSD8-F1
#
_entry.id   AF-A0A6I1HSD8-F1
#
_cell.length_a   1.000
_cell.length_b   1.000
_cell.length_c   1.000
_cell.angle_alpha   90.00
_cell.angle_beta   90.00
_cell.angle_gamma   90.00
#
_symmetry.space_group_name_H-M   'P 1'
#
loop_
_entity.id
_entity.type
_entity.pdbx_description
1 polymer ?
#
loop_
_entity_poly.entity_id
_entity_poly.type
_entity_poly.pdbx_seq_one_letter_code
_entity_poly.pdbx_strand_id
1 'polypeptide(L)'
;MIDLYYWTTPNGHKVTMFLEEAGIPYNIIPVHIGKGEQFKPEFLAIAPNNRIPAIVDQAPEDGGAPLSLFESGAILQYLAEKSGQFLPADVRGRAEVMQWLFWQMGGLGPMAGQNHHFVQYAPEPIEYAITRYVNETNRLYGVLNKRLADRAFVAGDSYSIADMAIYPWIVPHARQRQKLEDFPHLARWFAAIAARPATVRAYARAAEINVQPTVSEDAKSVLFGQTAKTLA
;
A
#
# COMPACT_ATOMS: atom_id res chain seq x y z
N MET A 1 -14.82 14.66 5.53
CA MET A 1 -13.38 14.83 5.83
C MET A 1 -12.86 13.48 6.28
N ILE A 2 -11.70 13.04 5.79
CA ILE A 2 -11.11 11.74 6.15
C ILE A 2 -9.96 11.96 7.13
N ASP A 3 -10.01 11.34 8.31
CA ASP A 3 -8.83 11.21 9.16
C ASP A 3 -8.06 9.96 8.73
N LEU A 4 -6.81 10.12 8.31
CA LEU A 4 -5.94 9.05 7.84
C LEU A 4 -4.85 8.76 8.87
N TYR A 5 -4.94 7.60 9.51
CA TYR A 5 -3.89 7.06 10.36
C TYR A 5 -2.79 6.46 9.50
N TYR A 6 -1.63 7.11 9.51
CA TYR A 6 -0.63 6.97 8.46
C TYR A 6 0.77 6.70 9.01
N TRP A 7 1.55 5.94 8.22
CA TRP A 7 3.00 5.96 8.30
C TRP A 7 3.62 5.81 6.91
N THR A 8 4.86 6.29 6.75
CA THR A 8 5.64 6.35 5.51
C THR A 8 6.04 4.97 4.95
N THR A 9 5.03 4.20 4.55
CA THR A 9 5.15 2.81 4.07
C THR A 9 4.42 2.63 2.74
N PRO A 10 4.73 1.58 1.96
CA PRO A 10 3.98 1.26 0.75
C PRO A 10 2.46 1.19 0.97
N ASN A 11 1.99 0.59 2.07
CA ASN A 11 0.56 0.50 2.35
C ASN A 11 -0.08 1.86 2.69
N GLY A 12 0.64 2.73 3.42
CA GLY A 12 0.15 4.08 3.72
C GLY A 12 0.01 4.94 2.45
N HIS A 13 0.97 4.87 1.54
CA HIS A 13 0.96 5.64 0.29
C HIS A 13 -0.21 5.34 -0.63
N LYS A 14 -0.77 4.12 -0.59
CA LYS A 14 -1.96 3.77 -1.37
C LYS A 14 -3.10 4.75 -1.10
N VAL A 15 -3.33 5.06 0.17
CA VAL A 15 -4.48 5.89 0.60
C VAL A 15 -4.21 7.36 0.33
N THR A 16 -2.99 7.87 0.59
CA THR A 16 -2.66 9.26 0.23
C THR A 16 -2.71 9.47 -1.28
N MET A 17 -2.26 8.52 -2.10
CA MET A 17 -2.39 8.58 -3.55
C MET A 17 -3.85 8.69 -3.97
N PHE A 18 -4.75 7.89 -3.39
CA PHE A 18 -6.17 8.00 -3.67
C PHE A 18 -6.73 9.37 -3.30
N LEU A 19 -6.49 9.83 -2.07
CA LEU A 19 -7.05 11.08 -1.56
C LEU A 19 -6.58 12.29 -2.37
N GLU A 20 -5.30 12.30 -2.78
CA GLU A 20 -4.72 13.35 -3.63
C GLU A 20 -5.25 13.32 -5.07
N GLU A 21 -5.56 12.14 -5.62
CA GLU A 21 -6.17 11.98 -6.95
C GLU A 21 -7.64 12.40 -6.95
N ALA A 22 -8.39 11.98 -5.93
CA ALA A 22 -9.81 12.26 -5.80
C ALA A 22 -10.12 13.69 -5.31
N GLY A 23 -9.09 14.43 -4.85
CA GLY A 23 -9.25 15.76 -4.27
C GLY A 23 -10.05 15.76 -2.97
N ILE A 24 -10.06 14.64 -2.24
CA ILE A 24 -10.82 14.49 -1.00
C ILE A 24 -10.05 15.13 0.14
N PRO A 25 -10.63 16.09 0.90
CA PRO A 25 -9.96 16.67 2.06
C PRO A 25 -9.71 15.63 3.15
N TYR A 26 -8.46 15.58 3.62
CA TYR A 26 -8.02 14.65 4.65
C TYR A 26 -7.03 15.28 5.61
N ASN A 27 -6.99 14.72 6.82
CA ASN A 27 -6.04 15.03 7.86
C ASN A 27 -5.16 13.80 8.08
N ILE A 28 -3.85 13.99 8.19
CA ILE A 28 -2.93 12.90 8.50
C ILE A 28 -2.68 12.85 10.00
N ILE A 29 -2.92 11.67 10.58
CA ILE A 29 -2.60 11.34 11.97
C ILE A 29 -1.44 10.34 11.95
N PRO A 30 -0.19 10.78 12.21
CA PRO A 30 0.95 9.88 12.21
C PRO A 30 0.83 8.80 13.29
N VAL A 31 1.13 7.55 12.91
CA VAL A 31 1.25 6.40 13.82
C VAL A 31 2.65 5.83 13.66
N HIS A 32 3.56 6.17 14.57
CA HIS A 32 4.97 5.80 14.49
C HIS A 32 5.16 4.31 14.80
N ILE A 33 5.10 3.47 13.76
CA ILE A 33 5.09 2.01 13.94
C ILE A 33 6.38 1.43 14.54
N GLY A 34 7.53 2.11 14.33
CA GLY A 34 8.80 1.72 14.97
C GLY A 34 8.87 2.00 16.48
N LYS A 35 7.90 2.76 17.03
CA LYS A 35 7.76 3.07 18.46
C LYS A 35 6.59 2.33 19.11
N GLY A 36 5.89 1.48 18.36
CA GLY A 36 4.79 0.68 18.89
C GLY A 36 3.46 1.46 19.06
N GLU A 37 3.30 2.62 18.43
CA GLU A 37 2.06 3.40 18.56
C GLU A 37 0.81 2.69 18.03
N GLN A 38 1.01 1.74 17.12
CA GLN A 38 -0.04 0.86 16.59
C GLN A 38 -0.61 -0.13 17.63
N PHE A 39 -0.01 -0.22 18.83
CA PHE A 39 -0.52 -1.02 19.94
C PHE A 39 -1.28 -0.20 20.98
N LYS A 40 -1.34 1.13 20.82
CA LYS A 40 -2.04 1.99 21.77
C LYS A 40 -3.56 1.70 21.70
N PRO A 41 -4.28 1.64 22.85
CA PRO A 41 -5.70 1.30 22.88
C PRO A 41 -6.57 2.16 21.95
N GLU A 42 -6.27 3.45 21.85
CA GLU A 42 -6.98 4.40 20.98
C GLU A 42 -6.84 4.07 19.49
N PHE A 43 -5.71 3.51 19.06
CA PHE A 43 -5.53 3.06 17.68
C PHE A 43 -6.16 1.69 17.45
N LEU A 44 -6.05 0.77 18.42
CA LEU A 44 -6.67 -0.56 18.33
C LEU A 44 -8.21 -0.51 18.25
N ALA A 45 -8.83 0.52 18.85
CA ALA A 45 -10.26 0.78 18.70
C ALA A 45 -10.69 1.09 17.24
N ILE A 46 -9.74 1.54 16.40
CA ILE A 46 -9.95 1.86 14.98
C ILE A 46 -9.48 0.70 14.09
N ALA A 47 -8.30 0.16 14.39
CA ALA A 47 -7.63 -0.88 13.62
C ALA A 47 -7.16 -2.00 14.55
N PRO A 48 -8.04 -2.96 14.90
CA PRO A 48 -7.72 -4.03 15.84
C PRO A 48 -6.61 -4.96 15.34
N ASN A 49 -6.30 -4.94 14.04
CA ASN A 49 -5.17 -5.65 13.45
C ASN A 49 -3.81 -4.96 13.70
N ASN A 50 -3.73 -3.92 14.53
CA ASN A 50 -2.52 -3.15 14.87
C ASN A 50 -1.71 -2.67 13.64
N ARG A 51 -2.37 -2.44 12.50
CA ARG A 51 -1.71 -2.08 11.24
C ARG A 51 -2.27 -0.81 10.64
N ILE A 52 -1.37 0.02 10.13
CA ILE A 52 -1.69 1.10 9.21
C ILE A 52 -1.74 0.59 7.76
N PRO A 53 -2.43 1.29 6.85
CA PRO A 53 -3.28 2.45 7.09
C PRO A 53 -4.61 2.07 7.75
N ALA A 54 -5.19 3.05 8.45
CA ALA A 54 -6.59 3.05 8.85
C ALA A 54 -7.18 4.44 8.61
N ILE A 55 -8.49 4.52 8.43
CA ILE A 55 -9.20 5.79 8.31
C ILE A 55 -10.35 5.89 9.32
N VAL A 56 -10.74 7.12 9.61
CA VAL A 56 -12.07 7.45 10.12
C VAL A 56 -12.72 8.43 9.14
N ASP A 57 -13.83 8.01 8.54
CA ASP A 57 -14.67 8.90 7.76
C ASP A 57 -15.65 9.62 8.67
N GLN A 58 -15.45 10.92 8.82
CA GLN A 58 -16.24 11.76 9.71
C GLN A 58 -17.64 12.07 9.18
N ALA A 59 -17.92 11.78 7.90
CA ALA A 59 -19.20 12.05 7.27
C ALA A 59 -19.54 10.96 6.24
N PRO A 60 -19.86 9.73 6.70
CA PRO A 60 -20.28 8.65 5.81
C PRO A 60 -21.57 9.02 5.07
N GLU A 61 -21.78 8.44 3.89
CA GLU A 61 -22.91 8.81 3.01
C GLU A 61 -24.28 8.48 3.59
N ASP A 62 -24.35 7.51 4.49
CA ASP A 62 -25.58 7.11 5.18
C ASP A 62 -26.01 8.09 6.28
N GLY A 63 -25.21 9.14 6.55
CA GLY A 63 -25.46 10.11 7.62
C GLY A 63 -25.28 9.54 9.03
N GLY A 64 -24.69 8.35 9.15
CA GLY A 64 -24.41 7.69 10.41
C GLY A 64 -23.28 8.35 11.22
N ALA A 65 -22.93 7.69 12.33
CA ALA A 65 -21.75 8.05 13.12
C ALA A 65 -20.45 7.85 12.33
N PRO A 66 -19.31 8.45 12.75
CA PRO A 66 -18.04 8.27 12.06
C PRO A 66 -17.68 6.80 11.84
N LEU A 67 -17.24 6.47 10.62
CA LEU A 67 -16.95 5.10 10.20
C LEU A 67 -15.44 4.84 10.24
N SER A 68 -15.00 3.93 11.11
CA SER A 68 -13.61 3.44 11.12
C SER A 68 -13.42 2.28 10.15
N LEU A 69 -12.30 2.29 9.42
CA LEU A 69 -11.95 1.22 8.48
C LEU A 69 -10.44 1.00 8.43
N PHE A 70 -10.01 -0.26 8.49
CA PHE A 70 -8.63 -0.69 8.27
C PHE A 70 -8.56 -1.60 7.03
N GLU A 71 -7.35 -2.05 6.67
CA GLU A 71 -7.01 -2.71 5.41
C GLU A 71 -7.00 -1.80 4.19
N SER A 72 -5.81 -1.58 3.62
CA SER A 72 -5.63 -0.65 2.50
C SER A 72 -6.49 -0.96 1.27
N GLY A 73 -6.78 -2.24 1.00
CA GLY A 73 -7.67 -2.62 -0.11
C GLY A 73 -9.13 -2.27 0.15
N ALA A 74 -9.62 -2.49 1.38
CA ALA A 74 -10.97 -2.12 1.78
C ALA A 74 -11.15 -0.60 1.79
N ILE A 75 -10.15 0.14 2.29
CA ILE A 75 -10.14 1.61 2.28
C ILE A 75 -10.20 2.16 0.85
N LEU A 76 -9.36 1.65 -0.06
CA LEU A 76 -9.38 2.07 -1.46
C LEU A 76 -10.73 1.80 -2.13
N GLN A 77 -11.31 0.62 -1.91
CA GLN A 77 -12.62 0.28 -2.43
C GLN A 77 -13.71 1.21 -1.88
N TYR A 78 -13.73 1.41 -0.55
CA TYR A 78 -14.69 2.30 0.12
C TYR A 78 -14.64 3.72 -0.43
N LEU A 79 -13.44 4.30 -0.53
CA LEU A 79 -13.28 5.67 -1.04
C LEU A 79 -13.62 5.77 -2.53
N ALA A 80 -13.34 4.73 -3.32
CA ALA A 80 -13.73 4.67 -4.74
C ALA A 80 -15.25 4.64 -4.91
N GLU A 81 -15.95 3.84 -4.09
CA GLU A 81 -17.41 3.75 -4.09
C GLU A 81 -18.04 5.07 -3.63
N LYS A 82 -17.56 5.65 -2.52
CA LYS A 82 -18.01 6.94 -1.99
C LYS A 82 -17.80 8.10 -2.96
N SER A 83 -16.69 8.12 -3.69
CA SER A 83 -16.38 9.23 -4.61
C SER A 83 -16.93 9.02 -6.02
N GLY A 84 -17.30 7.79 -6.38
CA GLY A 84 -17.59 7.40 -7.77
C GLY A 84 -16.36 7.44 -8.69
N GLN A 85 -15.14 7.43 -8.14
CA GLN A 85 -13.89 7.59 -8.90
C GLN A 85 -13.00 6.34 -8.83
N PHE A 86 -12.21 6.12 -9.88
CA PHE A 86 -11.15 5.07 -9.95
C PHE A 86 -11.62 3.61 -9.83
N LEU A 87 -12.92 3.36 -9.89
CA LEU A 87 -13.53 2.04 -9.95
C LEU A 87 -14.75 2.07 -10.91
N PRO A 88 -14.71 1.37 -12.05
CA PRO A 88 -15.84 1.34 -12.97
C PRO A 88 -17.11 0.76 -12.34
N ALA A 89 -18.27 1.26 -12.76
CA ALA A 89 -19.56 0.76 -12.33
C ALA A 89 -20.04 -0.45 -13.14
N ASP A 90 -19.53 -0.63 -14.37
CA ASP A 90 -19.88 -1.77 -15.20
C ASP A 90 -19.26 -3.06 -14.63
N VAL A 91 -19.98 -4.16 -14.78
CA VAL A 91 -19.60 -5.45 -14.18
C VAL A 91 -18.21 -5.91 -14.63
N ARG A 92 -17.82 -5.66 -15.89
CA ARG A 92 -16.57 -6.16 -16.45
C ARG A 92 -15.38 -5.32 -15.98
N GLY A 93 -15.47 -4.01 -16.08
CA GLY A 93 -14.45 -3.08 -15.61
C GLY A 93 -14.23 -3.22 -14.09
N ARG A 94 -15.32 -3.31 -13.32
CA ARG A 94 -15.24 -3.54 -11.87
C ARG A 94 -14.54 -4.87 -11.56
N ALA A 95 -14.91 -5.95 -12.23
CA ALA A 95 -14.30 -7.26 -12.01
C ALA A 95 -12.79 -7.24 -12.33
N GLU A 96 -12.37 -6.59 -13.41
CA GLU A 96 -10.94 -6.46 -13.74
C GLU A 96 -10.17 -5.67 -12.66
N VAL A 97 -10.68 -4.53 -12.21
CA VAL A 97 -10.02 -3.72 -11.16
C VAL A 97 -9.93 -4.52 -9.86
N MET A 98 -11.02 -5.15 -9.43
CA MET A 98 -11.03 -5.92 -8.18
C MET A 98 -10.10 -7.13 -8.25
N GLN A 99 -10.03 -7.83 -9.39
CA GLN A 99 -9.09 -8.94 -9.58
C GLN A 99 -7.64 -8.51 -9.30
N TRP A 100 -7.22 -7.36 -9.84
CA TRP A 100 -5.85 -6.87 -9.67
C TRP A 100 -5.60 -6.24 -8.30
N LEU A 101 -6.62 -5.62 -7.70
CA LEU A 101 -6.56 -5.17 -6.31
C LEU A 101 -6.32 -6.36 -5.37
N PHE A 102 -7.09 -7.44 -5.50
CA PHE A 102 -6.93 -8.64 -4.68
C PHE A 102 -5.64 -9.40 -4.99
N TRP A 103 -5.19 -9.43 -6.25
CA TRP A 103 -3.85 -9.93 -6.59
C TRP A 103 -2.75 -9.17 -5.86
N GLN A 104 -2.89 -7.84 -5.70
CA GLN A 104 -1.96 -7.04 -4.92
C GLN A 104 -2.02 -7.40 -3.43
N MET A 105 -3.24 -7.44 -2.86
CA MET A 105 -3.46 -7.75 -1.43
C MET A 105 -2.96 -9.13 -1.03
N GLY A 106 -3.17 -10.16 -1.87
CA GLY A 106 -2.83 -11.55 -1.57
C GLY A 106 -1.48 -12.02 -2.13
N GLY A 107 -0.92 -11.30 -3.10
CA GLY A 107 0.30 -11.69 -3.82
C GLY A 107 1.43 -10.67 -3.63
N LEU A 108 1.42 -9.60 -4.43
CA LEU A 108 2.53 -8.64 -4.50
C LEU A 108 2.92 -8.05 -3.14
N GLY A 109 1.93 -7.55 -2.38
CA GLY A 109 2.20 -6.92 -1.08
C GLY A 109 2.84 -7.89 -0.08
N PRO A 110 2.16 -9.00 0.25
CA PRO A 110 2.70 -9.97 1.20
C PRO A 110 4.07 -10.54 0.79
N MET A 111 4.25 -10.94 -0.47
CA MET A 111 5.50 -11.56 -0.91
C MET A 111 6.67 -10.56 -0.96
N ALA A 112 6.43 -9.32 -1.40
CA ALA A 112 7.44 -8.27 -1.35
C ALA A 112 7.77 -7.86 0.09
N GLY A 113 6.80 -7.94 1.01
CA GLY A 113 7.04 -7.76 2.44
C GLY A 113 7.95 -8.83 3.04
N GLN A 114 7.77 -10.10 2.65
CA GLN A 114 8.70 -11.17 3.04
C GLN A 114 10.09 -10.98 2.43
N ASN A 115 10.16 -10.57 1.15
CA ASN A 115 11.42 -10.20 0.51
C ASN A 115 12.15 -9.12 1.33
N HIS A 116 11.47 -8.01 1.67
CA HIS A 116 12.05 -6.96 2.52
C HIS A 116 12.57 -7.52 3.85
N HIS A 117 11.77 -8.37 4.52
CA HIS A 117 12.17 -8.96 5.80
C HIS A 117 13.45 -9.78 5.67
N PHE A 118 13.48 -10.79 4.82
CA PHE A 118 14.64 -11.69 4.72
C PHE A 118 15.87 -11.05 4.08
N VAL A 119 15.70 -10.07 3.19
CA VAL A 119 16.82 -9.39 2.52
C VAL A 119 17.47 -8.32 3.41
N GLN A 120 16.69 -7.64 4.25
CA GLN A 120 17.15 -6.40 4.90
C GLN A 120 17.07 -6.41 6.42
N TYR A 121 16.13 -7.17 7.00
CA TYR A 121 15.77 -6.98 8.42
C TYR A 121 16.03 -8.21 9.29
N ALA A 122 16.02 -9.42 8.71
CA ALA A 122 16.33 -10.64 9.43
C ALA A 122 17.68 -10.51 10.16
N PRO A 123 17.77 -10.96 11.42
CA PRO A 123 18.99 -10.81 12.23
C PRO A 123 20.17 -11.59 11.63
N GLU A 124 19.88 -12.67 10.92
CA GLU A 124 20.85 -13.51 10.23
C GLU A 124 20.38 -13.80 8.79
N PRO A 125 21.30 -13.92 7.82
CA PRO A 125 20.94 -14.24 6.45
C PRO A 125 20.49 -15.70 6.33
N ILE A 126 19.29 -15.92 5.80
CA ILE A 126 18.72 -17.24 5.52
C ILE A 126 18.61 -17.40 4.00
N GLU A 127 19.65 -17.97 3.38
CA GLU A 127 19.81 -17.98 1.92
C GLU A 127 18.60 -18.59 1.17
N TYR A 128 18.04 -19.69 1.69
CA TYR A 128 16.84 -20.31 1.13
C TYR A 128 15.64 -19.34 1.11
N ALA A 129 15.41 -18.63 2.23
CA ALA A 129 14.29 -17.70 2.34
C ALA A 129 14.52 -16.46 1.44
N ILE A 130 15.74 -15.91 1.43
CA ILE A 130 16.13 -14.82 0.55
C ILE A 130 15.86 -15.20 -0.91
N THR A 131 16.43 -16.32 -1.37
CA THR A 131 16.26 -16.80 -2.75
C THR A 131 14.78 -17.02 -3.08
N ARG A 132 14.02 -17.66 -2.19
CA ARG A 132 12.57 -17.90 -2.39
C ARG A 132 11.80 -16.61 -2.62
N TYR A 133 11.96 -15.61 -1.75
CA TYR A 133 11.14 -14.40 -1.82
C TYR A 133 11.64 -13.38 -2.85
N VAL A 134 12.95 -13.36 -3.16
CA VAL A 134 13.48 -12.61 -4.30
C VAL A 134 12.91 -13.18 -5.62
N ASN A 135 12.92 -14.50 -5.78
CA ASN A 135 12.39 -15.14 -6.99
C ASN A 135 10.86 -15.00 -7.12
N GLU A 136 10.10 -15.12 -6.02
CA GLU A 136 8.65 -14.90 -6.08
C GLU A 136 8.32 -13.43 -6.39
N THR A 137 9.07 -12.48 -5.83
CA THR A 137 8.91 -11.05 -6.19
C THR A 137 9.21 -10.84 -7.68
N ASN A 138 10.28 -11.44 -8.20
CA ASN A 138 10.62 -11.39 -9.62
C ASN A 138 9.51 -11.96 -10.51
N ARG A 139 8.93 -13.11 -10.13
CA ARG A 139 7.79 -13.72 -10.84
C ARG A 139 6.58 -12.78 -10.86
N LEU A 140 6.26 -12.13 -9.74
CA LEU A 140 5.15 -11.17 -9.65
C LEU A 140 5.39 -9.92 -10.50
N TYR A 141 6.63 -9.45 -10.60
CA TYR A 141 7.03 -8.40 -11.55
C TYR A 141 6.84 -8.87 -13.00
N GLY A 142 7.22 -10.11 -13.31
CA GLY A 142 7.00 -10.72 -14.62
C GLY A 142 5.51 -10.83 -15.00
N VAL A 143 4.65 -11.20 -14.06
CA VAL A 143 3.18 -11.22 -14.25
C VAL A 143 2.67 -9.82 -14.56
N LEU A 144 3.06 -8.82 -13.78
CA LEU A 144 2.64 -7.44 -13.96
C LEU A 144 3.16 -6.86 -15.28
N ASN A 145 4.43 -7.11 -15.63
CA ASN A 145 5.02 -6.70 -16.90
C ASN A 145 4.28 -7.29 -18.09
N LYS A 146 3.96 -8.59 -18.06
CA LYS A 146 3.18 -9.24 -19.12
C LYS A 146 1.78 -8.65 -19.22
N ARG A 147 1.12 -8.40 -18.08
CA ARG A 147 -0.21 -7.76 -18.07
C ARG A 147 -0.16 -6.38 -18.71
N LEU A 148 0.89 -5.60 -18.48
CA LEU A 148 1.04 -4.23 -18.96
C LEU A 148 1.52 -4.12 -20.42
N ALA A 149 1.70 -5.23 -21.13
CA ALA A 149 2.22 -5.22 -22.51
C ALA A 149 1.31 -4.48 -23.49
N ASP A 150 -0.01 -4.62 -23.32
CA ASP A 150 -1.04 -4.17 -24.27
C ASP A 150 -2.00 -3.11 -23.70
N ARG A 151 -1.66 -2.51 -22.55
CA ARG A 151 -2.55 -1.61 -21.81
C ARG A 151 -1.79 -0.51 -21.08
N ALA A 152 -2.46 0.62 -20.88
CA ALA A 152 -1.90 1.75 -20.16
C ALA A 152 -1.75 1.44 -18.66
N PHE A 153 -2.77 0.81 -18.06
CA PHE A 153 -2.89 0.52 -16.63
C PHE A 153 -3.29 -0.94 -16.39
N VAL A 154 -3.14 -1.43 -15.16
CA VAL A 154 -3.23 -2.88 -14.88
C VAL A 154 -4.62 -3.48 -15.23
N ALA A 155 -5.67 -2.66 -15.10
CA ALA A 155 -7.05 -3.04 -15.37
C ALA A 155 -7.59 -2.45 -16.69
N GLY A 156 -6.73 -2.02 -17.62
CA GLY A 156 -7.12 -1.51 -18.94
C GLY A 156 -6.56 -0.12 -19.24
N ASP A 157 -7.36 0.74 -19.86
CA ASP A 157 -6.90 2.05 -20.33
C ASP A 157 -7.01 3.17 -19.28
N SER A 158 -7.77 2.94 -18.21
CA SER A 158 -8.02 3.93 -17.16
C SER A 158 -7.26 3.58 -15.87
N TYR A 159 -6.70 4.61 -15.24
CA TYR A 159 -6.05 4.50 -13.93
C TYR A 159 -7.09 4.15 -12.85
N SER A 160 -6.74 3.20 -11.98
CA SER A 160 -7.68 2.64 -11.00
C SER A 160 -7.07 2.45 -9.62
N ILE A 161 -7.91 2.10 -8.64
CA ILE A 161 -7.46 1.71 -7.31
C ILE A 161 -6.51 0.50 -7.33
N ALA A 162 -6.56 -0.37 -8.34
CA ALA A 162 -5.61 -1.47 -8.47
C ALA A 162 -4.20 -0.95 -8.73
N ASP A 163 -4.05 0.07 -9.58
CA ASP A 163 -2.75 0.67 -9.87
C ASP A 163 -2.20 1.41 -8.64
N MET A 164 -3.06 2.16 -7.92
CA MET A 164 -2.71 2.83 -6.65
C MET A 164 -2.26 1.83 -5.58
N ALA A 165 -2.85 0.64 -5.57
CA ALA A 165 -2.47 -0.43 -4.65
C ALA A 165 -1.09 -1.02 -4.99
N ILE A 166 -0.80 -1.20 -6.29
CA ILE A 166 0.41 -1.86 -6.78
C ILE A 166 1.61 -0.92 -6.73
N TYR A 167 1.47 0.33 -7.17
CA TYR A 167 2.60 1.24 -7.42
C TYR A 167 3.52 1.43 -6.20
N PRO A 168 3.02 1.70 -4.98
CA PRO A 168 3.88 1.87 -3.82
C PRO A 168 4.76 0.66 -3.48
N TRP A 169 4.34 -0.55 -3.90
CA TRP A 169 5.11 -1.78 -3.72
C TRP A 169 6.18 -2.00 -4.80
N ILE A 170 6.12 -1.27 -5.92
CA ILE A 170 7.16 -1.26 -6.97
C ILE A 170 8.23 -0.18 -6.70
N VAL A 171 7.88 0.91 -6.02
CA VAL A 171 8.83 1.99 -5.68
C VAL A 171 10.13 1.47 -5.06
N PRO A 172 10.12 0.56 -4.05
CA PRO A 172 11.35 0.02 -3.47
C PRO A 172 11.93 -1.18 -4.25
N HIS A 173 11.76 -1.28 -5.57
CA HIS A 173 12.23 -2.40 -6.41
C HIS A 173 13.72 -2.75 -6.20
N ALA A 174 14.59 -1.74 -6.11
CA ALA A 174 16.03 -1.97 -5.88
C ALA A 174 16.28 -2.67 -4.53
N ARG A 175 15.55 -2.27 -3.47
CA ARG A 175 15.59 -2.90 -2.15
C ARG A 175 15.00 -4.32 -2.14
N GLN A 176 14.22 -4.66 -3.17
CA GLN A 176 13.68 -6.01 -3.41
C GLN A 176 14.60 -6.85 -4.30
N ARG A 177 15.80 -6.34 -4.66
CA ARG A 177 16.74 -6.94 -5.61
C ARG A 177 16.14 -7.19 -6.99
N GLN A 178 15.23 -6.32 -7.42
CA GLN A 178 14.65 -6.33 -8.76
C GLN A 178 15.24 -5.19 -9.59
N LYS A 179 15.38 -5.42 -10.89
CA LYS A 179 15.79 -4.39 -11.84
C LYS A 179 14.62 -4.11 -12.78
N LEU A 180 14.16 -2.86 -12.83
CA LEU A 180 13.03 -2.49 -13.70
C LEU A 180 13.38 -2.59 -15.19
N GLU A 181 14.66 -2.52 -15.55
CA GLU A 181 15.14 -2.72 -16.93
C GLU A 181 14.79 -4.10 -17.52
N ASP A 182 14.64 -5.12 -16.67
CA ASP A 182 14.21 -6.47 -17.07
C ASP A 182 12.70 -6.53 -17.41
N PHE A 183 11.95 -5.47 -17.10
CA PHE A 183 10.49 -5.40 -17.19
C PHE A 183 10.03 -4.11 -17.90
N PRO A 184 10.21 -3.99 -19.22
CA PRO A 184 10.02 -2.72 -19.94
C PRO A 184 8.61 -2.13 -19.85
N HIS A 185 7.57 -2.97 -19.84
CA HIS A 185 6.18 -2.50 -19.74
C HIS A 185 5.83 -2.04 -18.32
N LEU A 186 6.37 -2.74 -17.32
CA LEU A 186 6.29 -2.31 -15.92
C LEU A 186 7.06 -1.00 -15.71
N ALA A 187 8.27 -0.87 -16.26
CA ALA A 187 9.06 0.36 -16.17
C ALA A 187 8.32 1.57 -16.78
N ARG A 188 7.69 1.40 -17.94
CA ARG A 188 6.83 2.43 -18.57
C ARG A 188 5.67 2.83 -17.66
N TRP A 189 4.91 1.86 -17.16
CA TRP A 189 3.78 2.10 -16.25
C TRP A 189 4.23 2.79 -14.95
N PHE A 190 5.37 2.37 -14.40
CA PHE A 190 5.95 2.94 -13.19
C PHE A 190 6.30 4.42 -13.38
N ALA A 191 6.98 4.76 -14.48
CA ALA A 191 7.31 6.14 -14.81
C ALA A 191 6.06 7.00 -15.04
N ALA A 192 5.04 6.44 -15.71
CA ALA A 192 3.78 7.14 -15.96
C ALA A 192 3.04 7.50 -14.66
N ILE A 193 2.99 6.58 -13.68
CA ILE A 193 2.37 6.87 -12.37
C ILE A 193 3.22 7.83 -11.55
N ALA A 194 4.54 7.65 -11.53
CA ALA A 194 5.45 8.53 -10.81
C ALA A 194 5.32 10.00 -11.23
N ALA A 195 5.05 10.25 -12.53
CA ALA A 195 4.88 11.58 -13.08
C ALA A 195 3.50 12.22 -12.77
N ARG A 196 2.53 11.48 -12.22
CA ARG A 196 1.20 12.04 -11.94
C ARG A 196 1.29 13.10 -10.84
N PRO A 197 0.67 14.29 -11.02
CA PRO A 197 0.75 15.36 -10.02
C PRO A 197 0.29 14.94 -8.62
N ALA A 198 -0.76 14.14 -8.53
CA ALA A 198 -1.26 13.62 -7.26
C ALA A 198 -0.31 12.61 -6.60
N THR A 199 0.41 11.80 -7.40
CA THR A 199 1.48 10.92 -6.88
C THR A 199 2.61 11.76 -6.30
N VAL A 200 3.04 12.82 -6.99
CA VAL A 200 4.06 13.75 -6.48
C VAL A 200 3.62 14.38 -5.15
N ARG A 201 2.38 14.88 -5.06
CA ARG A 201 1.84 15.43 -3.80
C ARG A 201 1.77 14.38 -2.70
N ALA A 202 1.28 13.18 -2.99
CA ALA A 202 1.16 12.09 -2.03
C ALA A 202 2.51 11.66 -1.42
N TYR A 203 3.58 11.70 -2.21
CA TYR A 203 4.94 11.42 -1.72
C TYR A 203 5.57 12.63 -1.01
N ALA A 204 5.21 13.87 -1.37
CA ALA A 204 5.61 15.06 -0.62
C ALA A 204 5.08 15.04 0.83
N ARG A 205 3.84 14.55 1.04
CA ARG A 205 3.27 14.37 2.39
C ARG A 205 4.09 13.44 3.28
N ALA A 206 4.69 12.39 2.72
CA ALA A 206 5.55 11.50 3.51
C ALA A 206 6.78 12.23 4.07
N ALA A 207 7.35 13.14 3.28
CA ALA A 207 8.53 13.92 3.68
C ALA A 207 8.22 14.91 4.82
N GLU A 208 6.96 15.32 4.98
CA GLU A 208 6.49 16.14 6.11
C GLU A 208 6.41 15.35 7.43
N ILE A 209 6.33 14.01 7.35
CA ILE A 209 6.04 13.14 8.50
C ILE A 209 7.28 12.42 8.99
N ASN A 210 8.00 11.76 8.08
CA ASN A 210 9.19 11.03 8.44
C ASN A 210 10.13 10.91 7.24
N VAL A 211 11.36 11.40 7.42
CA VAL A 211 12.45 11.31 6.43
C VAL A 211 13.45 10.20 6.76
N GLN A 212 13.30 9.54 7.91
CA GLN A 212 14.22 8.50 8.39
C GLN A 212 13.73 7.10 8.02
N PRO A 213 14.62 6.09 7.90
CA PRO A 213 14.21 4.71 7.73
C PRO A 213 13.29 4.25 8.87
N THR A 214 12.10 3.76 8.51
CA THR A 214 11.11 3.27 9.49
C THR A 214 11.61 2.08 10.33
N VAL A 215 12.44 1.22 9.74
CA VAL A 215 12.99 0.02 10.40
C VAL A 215 14.42 0.31 10.84
N SER A 216 14.58 0.82 12.05
CA SER A 216 15.86 0.86 12.78
C SER A 216 16.10 -0.44 13.58
N GLU A 217 17.30 -0.65 14.12
CA GLU A 217 17.59 -1.82 14.99
C GLU A 217 16.60 -1.91 16.16
N ASP A 218 16.35 -0.80 16.87
CA ASP A 218 15.40 -0.75 17.98
C ASP A 218 13.97 -1.10 17.53
N ALA A 219 13.57 -0.61 16.35
CA ALA A 219 12.24 -0.86 15.79
C ALA A 219 12.00 -2.33 15.38
N LYS A 220 13.05 -3.11 15.10
CA LYS A 220 12.90 -4.52 14.68
C LYS A 220 12.19 -5.36 15.75
N SER A 221 12.55 -5.16 17.02
CA SER A 221 11.94 -5.87 18.15
C SER A 221 10.44 -5.60 18.26
N VAL A 222 10.03 -4.36 18.00
CA VAL A 222 8.64 -3.89 18.01
C VAL A 222 7.85 -4.44 16.80
N LEU A 223 8.47 -4.45 15.62
CA LEU A 223 7.80 -4.80 14.37
C LEU A 223 7.70 -6.31 14.11
N PHE A 224 8.67 -7.10 14.54
CA PHE A 224 8.77 -8.53 14.18
C PHE A 224 8.55 -9.49 15.35
N GLY A 225 8.44 -8.99 16.59
CA GLY A 225 8.15 -9.80 17.78
C GLY A 225 6.66 -9.96 18.12
N GLN A 226 5.76 -9.58 17.21
CA GLN A 226 4.32 -9.52 17.47
C GLN A 226 3.70 -10.92 17.57
N THR A 227 2.77 -11.08 18.50
CA THR A 227 1.99 -12.32 18.71
C THR A 227 0.56 -11.94 19.08
N ALA A 228 -0.34 -12.91 19.31
CA ALA A 228 -1.67 -12.61 19.83
C ALA A 228 -1.67 -11.74 21.10
N LYS A 229 -0.58 -11.75 21.89
CA LYS A 229 -0.43 -10.90 23.09
C LYS A 229 -0.36 -9.40 22.79
N THR A 230 0.02 -9.00 21.57
CA THR A 230 0.07 -7.57 21.20
C THR A 230 -1.29 -7.02 20.76
N LEU A 231 -2.34 -7.86 20.81
CA LEU A 231 -3.73 -7.48 20.51
C LEU A 231 -4.59 -7.31 21.77
N ALA A 232 -4.05 -7.68 22.94
CA ALA A 232 -4.73 -7.64 24.24
C ALA A 232 -4.46 -6.31 24.95
#